data_AF-A0A9D7VG55-F1
#
_entry.id   AF-A0A9D7VG55-F1
#
_cell.length_a   1.000
_cell.length_b   1.000
_cell.length_c   1.000
_cell.angle_alpha   90.00
_cell.angle_beta   90.00
_cell.angle_gamma   90.00
#
_symmetry.space_group_name_H-M   'P 1'
#
loop_
_entity.id
_entity.type
_entity.pdbx_description
1 polymer ?
#
loop_
_entity_poly.entity_id
_entity_poly.type
_entity_poly.pdbx_seq_one_letter_code
_entity_poly.pdbx_strand_id
1 'polypeptide(L)'
;MQAIQTQELTLERVNEAVVAILNVLGIPENDLHRDALSAFDNGDYQTVKRLAATNLSDHYLRSLGYLGGALKLTPNTDTILAESARAAADFVKERTLRQLGDAIATALN
;
A
#
# COMPACT_ATOMS: atom_id res chain seq x y z
N MET A 1 25.32 -11.65 4.94
CA MET A 1 25.03 -10.50 4.05
C MET A 1 25.35 -10.95 2.63
N GLN A 2 24.33 -11.20 1.81
CA GLN A 2 24.55 -11.41 0.36
C GLN A 2 24.84 -10.04 -0.26
N ALA A 3 25.87 -9.98 -1.10
CA ALA A 3 26.11 -8.81 -1.93
C ALA A 3 24.87 -8.61 -2.82
N ILE A 4 24.19 -7.48 -2.67
CA ILE A 4 23.09 -7.12 -3.56
C ILE A 4 23.75 -6.81 -4.90
N GLN A 5 23.64 -7.72 -5.86
CA GLN A 5 23.86 -7.36 -7.26
C GLN A 5 22.74 -6.38 -7.61
N THR A 6 23.10 -5.12 -7.83
CA THR A 6 22.17 -4.08 -8.28
C THR A 6 21.79 -4.39 -9.73
N GLN A 7 20.84 -5.32 -9.89
CA GLN A 7 20.21 -5.57 -11.18
C GLN A 7 19.42 -4.32 -11.57
N GLU A 8 19.44 -3.99 -12.86
CA GLU A 8 18.69 -2.86 -13.42
C GLU A 8 17.20 -2.96 -13.05
N LEU A 9 16.64 -1.83 -12.60
CA LEU A 9 15.24 -1.74 -12.20
C LEU A 9 14.39 -1.57 -13.46
N THR A 10 13.70 -2.63 -13.87
CA THR A 10 12.79 -2.62 -15.02
C THR A 10 11.35 -2.38 -14.58
N LEU A 11 10.51 -1.90 -15.51
CA LEU A 11 9.08 -1.71 -15.24
C LEU A 11 8.39 -3.02 -14.84
N GLU A 12 8.79 -4.13 -15.45
CA GLU A 12 8.27 -5.47 -15.16
C GLU A 12 8.53 -5.86 -13.70
N ARG A 13 9.76 -5.69 -13.21
CA ARG A 13 10.12 -5.96 -11.81
C ARG A 13 9.40 -5.03 -10.83
N VAL A 14 9.19 -3.78 -11.22
CA VAL A 14 8.40 -2.83 -10.42
C VAL A 14 6.93 -3.25 -10.36
N ASN A 15 6.35 -3.70 -11.47
CA ASN A 15 4.98 -4.22 -11.49
C ASN A 15 4.84 -5.47 -10.62
N GLU A 16 5.81 -6.40 -10.65
CA GLU A 16 5.82 -7.57 -9.75
C GLU A 16 5.85 -7.14 -8.27
N ALA A 17 6.68 -6.16 -7.93
CA ALA A 17 6.73 -5.61 -6.57
C ALA A 17 5.43 -4.92 -6.17
N VAL A 18 4.82 -4.13 -7.08
CA VAL A 18 3.51 -3.50 -6.88
C VAL A 18 2.44 -4.56 -6.60
N VAL A 19 2.38 -5.63 -7.39
CA VAL A 19 1.44 -6.74 -7.18
C VAL A 19 1.66 -7.40 -5.82
N ALA A 20 2.90 -7.67 -5.43
CA ALA A 20 3.20 -8.23 -4.12
C ALA A 20 2.71 -7.34 -2.96
N ILE A 21 2.88 -6.02 -3.09
CA ILE A 21 2.41 -5.06 -2.09
C ILE A 21 0.87 -5.00 -2.05
N LEU A 22 0.21 -4.97 -3.20
CA LEU A 22 -1.26 -4.98 -3.27
C LEU A 22 -1.86 -6.25 -2.65
N ASN A 23 -1.21 -7.40 -2.85
CA ASN A 23 -1.64 -8.66 -2.23
C ASN A 23 -1.57 -8.60 -0.70
N VAL A 24 -0.55 -7.93 -0.13
CA VAL A 24 -0.45 -7.71 1.32
C VAL A 24 -1.51 -6.70 1.78
N LEU A 25 -1.63 -5.57 1.07
CA LEU A 25 -2.61 -4.52 1.37
C LEU A 25 -4.03 -5.09 1.48
N GLY A 26 -4.36 -6.03 0.60
CA GLY A 26 -5.59 -6.82 0.65
C GLY A 26 -6.82 -5.98 0.32
N ILE A 27 -7.95 -6.33 0.94
CA ILE A 27 -9.24 -5.74 0.58
C ILE A 27 -9.51 -4.40 1.28
N PRO A 28 -10.20 -3.45 0.61
CA PRO A 28 -10.63 -2.19 1.22
C PRO A 28 -11.66 -2.40 2.33
N GLU A 29 -11.57 -1.63 3.43
CA GLU A 29 -12.47 -1.75 4.59
C GLU A 29 -13.61 -0.71 4.58
N ASN A 30 -13.49 0.37 3.81
CA ASN A 30 -14.48 1.45 3.75
C ASN A 30 -14.59 2.01 2.32
N ASP A 31 -15.52 2.95 2.11
CA ASP A 31 -15.76 3.57 0.79
C ASP A 31 -14.54 4.34 0.27
N LEU A 32 -13.84 5.05 1.16
CA LEU A 32 -12.67 5.82 0.78
C LEU A 32 -11.54 4.93 0.25
N HIS A 33 -11.34 3.75 0.85
CA HIS A 33 -10.40 2.74 0.36
C HIS A 33 -10.83 2.17 -1.00
N ARG A 34 -12.14 1.93 -1.18
CA ARG A 34 -12.69 1.46 -2.47
C ARG A 34 -12.47 2.49 -3.58
N ASP A 35 -12.74 3.76 -3.30
CA ASP A 35 -12.54 4.86 -4.24
C ASP A 35 -11.07 5.01 -4.62
N ALA A 36 -10.16 4.91 -3.65
CA ALA A 36 -8.73 4.98 -3.90
C ALA A 36 -8.21 3.78 -4.70
N LEU A 37 -8.68 2.56 -4.39
CA LEU A 37 -8.30 1.37 -5.16
C LEU A 37 -8.81 1.47 -6.60
N SER A 38 -10.08 1.88 -6.79
CA SER A 38 -10.65 2.10 -8.11
C SER A 38 -9.88 3.16 -8.90
N ALA A 39 -9.51 4.28 -8.28
CA ALA A 39 -8.69 5.30 -8.93
C ALA A 39 -7.30 4.75 -9.29
N PHE A 40 -6.70 3.93 -8.42
CA PHE A 40 -5.42 3.28 -8.70
C PHE A 40 -5.50 2.34 -9.91
N ASP A 41 -6.50 1.46 -9.95
CA ASP A 41 -6.70 0.48 -11.02
C ASP A 41 -6.99 1.14 -12.38
N ASN A 42 -7.66 2.31 -12.36
CA ASN A 42 -7.93 3.11 -13.55
C ASN A 42 -6.74 4.01 -13.97
N GLY A 43 -5.62 3.97 -13.26
CA GLY A 43 -4.44 4.78 -13.55
C GLY A 43 -4.55 6.25 -13.12
N ASP A 44 -5.58 6.63 -12.37
CA ASP A 44 -5.76 7.96 -11.79
C ASP A 44 -4.94 8.14 -10.50
N TYR A 45 -3.62 8.08 -10.66
CA TYR A 45 -2.69 8.19 -9.54
C TYR A 45 -2.68 9.58 -8.87
N GLN A 46 -3.23 10.62 -9.52
CA GLN A 46 -3.34 11.95 -8.91
C GLN A 46 -4.42 11.99 -7.85
N THR A 47 -5.59 11.40 -8.15
CA THR A 47 -6.66 11.25 -7.17
C THR A 47 -6.19 10.43 -5.96
N VAL A 48 -5.54 9.28 -6.19
CA VAL A 48 -4.99 8.44 -5.10
C VAL A 48 -4.04 9.25 -4.21
N LYS A 49 -3.11 10.01 -4.80
CA LYS A 49 -2.16 10.86 -4.04
C LYS A 49 -2.85 11.96 -3.26
N ARG A 50 -3.91 12.55 -3.82
CA ARG A 50 -4.70 13.57 -3.12
C ARG A 50 -5.39 12.97 -1.90
N LEU A 51 -6.01 11.81 -2.05
CA LEU A 51 -6.67 11.08 -0.96
C LEU A 51 -5.66 10.73 0.14
N ALA A 52 -4.47 10.23 -0.22
CA ALA A 52 -3.41 9.96 0.75
C ALA A 52 -2.95 11.23 1.48
N ALA A 53 -2.79 12.35 0.77
CA ALA A 53 -2.34 13.61 1.33
C ALA A 53 -3.36 14.29 2.27
N THR A 54 -4.66 14.00 2.13
CA THR A 54 -5.71 14.54 3.00
C THR A 54 -6.13 13.59 4.11
N ASN A 55 -5.63 12.35 4.12
CA ASN A 55 -5.97 11.31 5.10
C ASN A 55 -4.68 10.70 5.67
N LEU A 56 -3.90 11.53 6.37
CA LEU A 56 -2.50 11.24 6.72
C LEU A 56 -2.30 10.02 7.64
N SER A 57 -3.30 9.67 8.44
CA SER A 57 -3.28 8.50 9.32
C SER A 57 -3.73 7.21 8.63
N ASP A 58 -4.23 7.29 7.39
CA ASP A 58 -4.77 6.15 6.68
C ASP A 58 -3.66 5.40 5.94
N HIS A 59 -3.25 4.28 6.53
CA HIS A 59 -2.19 3.44 5.99
C HIS A 59 -2.55 2.80 4.64
N TYR A 60 -3.84 2.55 4.37
CA TYR A 60 -4.27 1.98 3.10
C TYR A 60 -4.09 3.00 1.96
N LEU A 61 -4.59 4.22 2.18
CA LEU A 61 -4.45 5.31 1.23
C LEU A 61 -2.99 5.70 1.04
N ARG A 62 -2.21 5.74 2.13
CA ARG A 62 -0.76 6.00 2.06
C ARG A 62 -0.05 4.97 1.19
N SER A 63 -0.36 3.67 1.35
CA SER A 63 0.26 2.61 0.54
C SER A 63 -0.01 2.82 -0.96
N LEU A 64 -1.27 3.03 -1.35
CA LEU A 64 -1.65 3.29 -2.74
C LEU A 64 -1.07 4.60 -3.29
N GLY A 65 -1.02 5.64 -2.46
CA GLY A 65 -0.46 6.96 -2.82
C GLY A 65 1.01 6.88 -3.22
N TYR A 66 1.79 6.06 -2.51
CA TYR A 66 3.16 5.75 -2.89
C TYR A 66 3.21 4.93 -4.19
N LEU A 67 2.43 3.85 -4.34
CA LEU A 67 2.46 3.01 -5.54
C LEU A 67 2.20 3.81 -6.82
N GLY A 68 1.31 4.81 -6.78
CA GLY A 68 1.06 5.71 -7.91
C GLY A 68 2.27 6.55 -8.34
N GLY A 69 3.38 6.53 -7.58
CA GLY A 69 4.68 7.09 -7.95
C GLY A 69 5.68 6.07 -8.48
N ALA A 70 5.57 4.78 -8.11
CA ALA A 70 6.55 3.74 -8.44
C ALA A 70 6.61 3.45 -9.94
N LEU A 71 5.46 3.50 -10.62
CA LEU A 71 5.30 3.16 -12.04
C LEU A 71 5.98 4.14 -13.01
N LYS A 72 6.59 5.22 -12.50
CA LYS A 72 7.33 6.21 -13.29
C LYS A 72 8.83 5.92 -13.42
N LEU A 73 9.34 4.84 -12.79
CA LEU A 73 10.76 4.47 -12.80
C LEU A 73 11.71 5.64 -12.49
N THR A 74 11.45 6.32 -11.39
CA THR A 74 12.32 7.42 -10.92
C THR A 74 13.50 6.88 -10.09
N PRO A 75 14.54 7.68 -9.83
CA PRO A 75 15.61 7.30 -8.88
C PRO A 75 15.10 6.96 -7.48
N ASN A 76 13.89 7.40 -7.12
CA ASN A 76 13.26 7.15 -5.84
C ASN A 76 12.38 5.90 -5.82
N THR A 77 12.35 5.10 -6.89
CA THR A 77 11.41 3.97 -6.99
C THR A 77 11.59 2.95 -5.86
N ASP A 78 12.83 2.63 -5.48
CA ASP A 78 13.08 1.74 -4.34
C ASP A 78 12.54 2.31 -3.03
N THR A 79 12.73 3.62 -2.79
CA THR A 79 12.18 4.32 -1.63
C THR A 79 10.65 4.28 -1.64
N ILE A 80 10.04 4.49 -2.80
CA ILE A 80 8.57 4.46 -2.97
C ILE A 80 8.03 3.07 -2.68
N LEU A 81 8.65 2.02 -3.23
CA LEU A 81 8.27 0.63 -2.97
C LEU A 81 8.41 0.28 -1.48
N ALA A 82 9.50 0.69 -0.84
CA ALA A 82 9.71 0.46 0.58
C ALA A 82 8.67 1.17 1.45
N GLU A 83 8.36 2.44 1.19
CA GLU A 83 7.35 3.18 1.93
C GLU A 83 5.94 2.63 1.72
N SER A 84 5.62 2.21 0.49
CA SER A 84 4.35 1.58 0.19
C SER A 84 4.18 0.24 0.92
N ALA A 85 5.22 -0.60 0.92
CA ALA A 85 5.22 -1.90 1.58
C ALA A 85 5.06 -1.76 3.11
N ARG A 86 5.75 -0.80 3.73
CA ARG A 86 5.59 -0.50 5.16
C ARG A 86 4.17 -0.06 5.48
N ALA A 87 3.60 0.84 4.69
CA ALA A 87 2.23 1.30 4.88
C ALA A 87 1.21 0.16 4.71
N ALA A 88 1.40 -0.75 3.74
CA ALA A 88 0.55 -1.94 3.61
C ALA A 88 0.63 -2.85 4.84
N ALA A 89 1.84 -3.08 5.36
CA ALA A 89 2.04 -3.88 6.56
C ALA A 89 1.40 -3.25 7.81
N ASP A 90 1.52 -1.93 7.97
CA ASP A 90 0.89 -1.19 9.07
C ASP A 90 -0.64 -1.31 9.01
N PHE A 91 -1.24 -1.14 7.83
CA PHE A 91 -2.69 -1.33 7.64
C PHE A 91 -3.15 -2.73 8.06
N VAL A 92 -2.45 -3.78 7.61
CA VAL A 92 -2.77 -5.17 7.98
C VAL A 92 -2.64 -5.39 9.48
N LYS A 93 -1.58 -4.88 10.09
CA LYS A 93 -1.35 -4.99 11.54
C LYS A 93 -2.51 -4.35 12.32
N GLU A 94 -2.89 -3.13 11.97
CA GLU A 94 -3.99 -2.42 12.62
C GLU A 94 -5.32 -3.17 12.45
N ARG A 95 -5.62 -3.63 11.24
CA ARG A 95 -6.79 -4.46 10.97
C ARG A 95 -6.82 -5.72 11.83
N THR A 96 -5.71 -6.46 11.87
CA THR A 96 -5.62 -7.70 12.63
C THR A 96 -5.80 -7.45 14.14
N LEU A 97 -5.17 -6.40 14.68
CA LEU A 97 -5.34 -6.04 16.09
C LEU A 97 -6.79 -5.68 16.42
N ARG A 98 -7.46 -4.92 15.54
CA ARG A 98 -8.88 -4.56 15.69
C ARG A 98 -9.78 -5.79 15.70
N GLN A 99 -9.64 -6.66 14.69
CA GLN A 99 -10.41 -7.90 14.56
C GLN A 99 -10.24 -8.82 15.78
N LEU A 100 -9.01 -8.96 16.28
CA LEU A 100 -8.74 -9.74 17.48
C LEU A 100 -9.36 -9.09 18.73
N GLY A 101 -9.26 -7.77 18.86
CA GLY A 101 -9.89 -7.01 19.95
C GLY A 101 -11.39 -7.21 19.99
N ASP A 102 -12.07 -7.10 18.84
CA ASP A 102 -13.51 -7.28 18.71
C ASP A 102 -13.94 -8.72 19.03
N ALA A 103 -13.17 -9.71 18.55
CA ALA A 103 -13.42 -11.12 18.83
C ALA A 103 -13.27 -11.44 20.33
N ILE A 104 -12.22 -10.91 20.98
CA ILE A 104 -12.01 -11.06 22.42
C ILE A 104 -13.13 -10.38 23.20
N ALA A 105 -13.52 -9.16 22.83
CA ALA A 105 -14.60 -8.44 23.48
C ALA A 105 -15.94 -9.17 23.36
N THR A 106 -16.20 -9.81 22.21
CA THR A 106 -17.40 -10.64 21.99
C THR A 106 -17.37 -11.92 22.80
N ALA A 107 -16.19 -12.49 23.05
CA ALA A 107 -16.04 -13.73 23.81
C ALA A 107 -16.08 -13.54 25.34
N LEU A 108 -15.75 -12.34 25.82
CA LEU A 108 -15.62 -12.02 27.26
C LEU A 108 -16.76 -11.17 27.83
N ASN A 109 -17.63 -10.59 26.99
CA ASN A 109 -18.84 -9.86 27.41
C ASN A 109 -20.10 -10.62 27.01
#